data_AF-A0A915U2P5-F1
#
_entry.id   AF-A0A915U2P5-F1
#
_cell.length_a   1.000
_cell.length_b   1.000
_cell.length_c   1.000
_cell.angle_alpha   90.00
_cell.angle_beta   90.00
_cell.angle_gamma   90.00
#
_symmetry.space_group_name_H-M   'P 1'
#
loop_
_entity.id
_entity.type
_entity.pdbx_description
1 polymer ?
#
loop_
_entity_poly.entity_id
_entity_poly.type
_entity_poly.pdbx_seq_one_letter_code
_entity_poly.pdbx_strand_id
1 'polypeptide(L)'
;MDPKTRHLLRNLHRWFGLFLAGLVVFYCLTGLLLNHRKSFGYFIDRHRSVTRVEKSDTAMMREFIDFYKNQIGRSDDPTVIRIRGASTIEFLYGSHGRTTYIIDPARGTMEQIDKTPRQPWNYLNRLHKVFKTSTAWLVVADFACVTILLVTLTGLFILRYRPLDWLLVIGGALLLAAGVFLA
;
A
#
# COMPACT_ATOMS: atom_id res chain seq x y z
N MET A 1 -26.19 14.11 -30.77
CA MET A 1 -25.05 13.18 -30.90
C MET A 1 -25.30 12.33 -32.13
N ASP A 2 -24.39 12.33 -33.10
CA ASP A 2 -24.63 11.64 -34.37
C ASP A 2 -24.58 10.10 -34.20
N PRO A 3 -25.20 9.33 -35.12
CA PRO A 3 -25.25 7.88 -35.04
C PRO A 3 -23.88 7.19 -35.02
N LYS A 4 -22.86 7.75 -35.72
CA LYS A 4 -21.53 7.15 -35.81
C LYS A 4 -20.80 7.27 -34.47
N THR A 5 -20.86 8.43 -33.83
CA THR A 5 -20.27 8.65 -32.51
C THR A 5 -20.92 7.76 -31.44
N ARG A 6 -22.25 7.60 -31.47
CA ARG A 6 -22.95 6.68 -30.54
C ARG A 6 -22.51 5.24 -30.72
N HIS A 7 -22.36 4.80 -31.96
CA HIS A 7 -21.89 3.44 -32.27
C HIS A 7 -20.44 3.21 -31.81
N LEU A 8 -19.56 4.18 -32.05
CA LEU A 8 -18.17 4.14 -31.60
C LEU A 8 -18.08 4.03 -30.07
N LEU A 9 -18.79 4.88 -29.33
CA LEU A 9 -18.77 4.84 -27.86
C LEU A 9 -19.29 3.50 -27.31
N ARG A 10 -20.32 2.91 -27.92
CA ARG A 10 -20.82 1.58 -27.53
C ARG A 10 -19.78 0.50 -27.74
N ASN A 11 -19.06 0.54 -28.86
CA ASN A 11 -18.02 -0.44 -29.15
C ASN A 11 -16.80 -0.25 -28.23
N LEU A 12 -16.34 0.99 -28.02
CA LEU A 12 -15.26 1.29 -27.08
C LEU A 12 -15.61 0.84 -25.66
N HIS A 13 -16.81 1.19 -25.18
CA HIS A 13 -17.27 0.79 -23.86
C HIS A 13 -17.32 -0.74 -23.73
N ARG A 14 -17.80 -1.45 -24.76
CA ARG A 14 -17.79 -2.91 -24.78
C ARG A 14 -16.37 -3.47 -24.74
N TRP A 15 -15.48 -3.00 -25.61
CA TRP A 15 -14.14 -3.57 -25.74
C TRP A 15 -13.29 -3.33 -24.50
N PHE A 16 -13.24 -2.08 -24.01
CA PHE A 16 -12.53 -1.76 -22.78
C PHE A 16 -13.20 -2.38 -21.56
N GLY A 17 -14.53 -2.44 -21.51
CA GLY A 17 -15.26 -3.10 -20.43
C GLY A 17 -14.90 -4.58 -20.32
N LEU A 18 -14.88 -5.32 -21.43
CA LEU A 18 -14.51 -6.73 -21.47
C LEU A 18 -13.03 -6.96 -21.12
N PHE A 19 -12.13 -6.13 -21.64
CA PHE A 19 -10.71 -6.19 -21.32
C PHE A 19 -10.45 -5.92 -19.83
N LEU A 20 -11.10 -4.91 -19.26
CA LEU A 20 -10.94 -4.51 -17.86
C LEU A 20 -11.69 -5.42 -16.88
N ALA A 21 -12.68 -6.21 -17.32
CA ALA A 21 -13.52 -7.01 -16.43
C ALA A 21 -12.70 -7.92 -15.50
N GLY A 22 -11.72 -8.64 -16.04
CA GLY A 22 -10.83 -9.49 -15.26
C GLY A 22 -10.02 -8.69 -14.24
N LEU A 23 -9.46 -7.54 -14.65
CA LEU A 23 -8.71 -6.63 -13.78
C LEU A 23 -9.58 -6.10 -12.63
N VAL A 24 -10.81 -5.68 -12.94
CA VAL A 24 -11.77 -5.19 -11.93
C VAL A 24 -12.12 -6.27 -10.93
N VAL A 25 -12.39 -7.49 -11.38
CA VAL A 25 -12.64 -8.64 -10.49
C VAL A 25 -11.44 -8.85 -9.56
N PHE A 26 -10.22 -8.88 -10.11
CA PHE A 26 -9.00 -9.04 -9.32
C PHE A 26 -8.80 -7.92 -8.29
N TYR A 27 -8.94 -6.65 -8.69
CA TYR A 27 -8.81 -5.50 -7.79
C TYR A 27 -9.88 -5.51 -6.70
N CYS A 28 -11.10 -5.95 -7.01
CA CYS A 28 -12.15 -6.08 -6.01
C CYS A 28 -11.81 -7.17 -4.98
N LEU A 29 -11.44 -8.37 -5.44
CA LEU A 29 -11.09 -9.48 -4.54
C LEU A 29 -9.89 -9.15 -3.67
N THR A 30 -8.81 -8.64 -4.26
CA THR A 30 -7.60 -8.25 -3.50
C THR A 30 -7.85 -7.04 -2.60
N GLY A 31 -8.71 -6.11 -3.01
CA GLY A 31 -9.15 -4.97 -2.20
C GLY A 31 -9.89 -5.41 -0.93
N LEU A 32 -10.85 -6.33 -1.05
CA LEU A 32 -11.55 -6.91 0.12
C LEU A 32 -10.58 -7.60 1.07
N LEU A 33 -9.69 -8.44 0.54
CA LEU A 33 -8.68 -9.12 1.35
C LEU A 33 -7.78 -8.10 2.06
N LEU A 34 -7.33 -7.05 1.37
CA LEU A 34 -6.47 -6.02 1.93
C LEU A 34 -7.17 -5.20 3.02
N ASN A 35 -8.45 -4.87 2.84
CA ASN A 35 -9.26 -4.15 3.84
C ASN A 35 -9.33 -4.95 5.14
N HIS A 36 -9.47 -6.28 5.04
CA HIS A 36 -9.57 -7.20 6.17
C HIS A 36 -8.25 -7.85 6.59
N ARG A 37 -7.10 -7.36 6.11
CA ARG A 37 -5.76 -7.93 6.37
C ARG A 37 -5.37 -8.10 7.85
N LYS A 38 -6.06 -7.41 8.77
CA LYS A 38 -5.83 -7.53 10.22
C LYS A 38 -6.74 -8.55 10.89
N SER A 39 -7.88 -8.83 10.26
CA SER A 39 -8.91 -9.75 10.76
C SER A 39 -8.52 -11.20 10.46
N PHE A 40 -7.73 -11.43 9.42
CA PHE A 40 -7.38 -12.76 8.95
C PHE A 40 -5.87 -12.89 8.69
N GLY A 41 -5.30 -14.03 9.07
CA GLY A 41 -3.88 -14.36 8.88
C GLY A 41 -3.50 -14.76 7.45
N TYR A 42 -4.22 -14.31 6.43
CA TYR A 42 -4.05 -14.81 5.05
C TYR A 42 -2.70 -14.44 4.42
N PHE A 43 -2.08 -13.33 4.83
CA PHE A 43 -0.92 -12.78 4.14
C PHE A 43 0.43 -13.12 4.77
N ILE A 44 0.48 -13.42 6.08
CA ILE A 44 1.74 -13.60 6.80
C ILE A 44 1.54 -14.65 7.89
N ASP A 45 2.19 -15.80 7.72
CA ASP A 45 2.40 -16.74 8.82
C ASP A 45 3.52 -16.24 9.74
N ARG A 46 3.25 -16.25 11.04
CA ARG A 46 4.18 -15.73 12.05
C ARG A 46 4.69 -16.85 12.94
N HIS A 47 5.81 -17.44 12.56
CA HIS A 47 6.56 -18.32 13.45
C HIS A 47 7.46 -17.50 14.37
N ARG A 48 7.24 -17.61 15.68
CA ARG A 48 8.07 -16.97 16.69
C ARG A 48 9.07 -17.99 17.24
N SER A 49 10.34 -17.85 16.86
CA SER A 49 11.44 -18.51 17.56
C SER A 49 11.98 -17.57 18.64
N VAL A 50 12.25 -18.13 19.82
CA VAL A 50 12.90 -17.41 20.91
C VAL A 50 14.23 -18.08 21.18
N THR A 51 15.31 -17.44 20.74
CA THR A 51 16.68 -17.88 21.02
C THR A 51 17.21 -17.10 22.21
N ARG A 52 17.84 -17.78 23.17
CA ARG A 52 18.55 -17.11 24.26
C ARG A 52 19.82 -16.51 23.70
N VAL A 53 19.99 -15.21 23.89
CA VAL A 53 21.22 -14.47 23.61
C VAL A 53 21.82 -14.00 24.93
N GLU A 54 23.12 -13.73 24.93
CA GLU A 54 23.77 -13.13 26.09
C GLU A 54 23.18 -11.75 26.39
N LYS A 55 23.09 -11.41 27.67
CA LYS A 55 22.64 -10.08 28.07
C LYS A 55 23.78 -9.10 27.79
N SER A 56 23.53 -8.08 26.98
CA SER A 56 24.43 -6.96 26.83
C SER A 56 24.14 -5.88 27.86
N ASP A 57 25.20 -5.19 28.31
CA ASP A 57 25.00 -3.93 29.03
C ASP A 57 24.40 -2.89 28.08
N THR A 58 23.35 -2.25 28.56
CA THR A 58 22.57 -1.26 27.80
C THR A 58 22.86 0.17 28.25
N ALA A 59 23.72 0.38 29.26
CA ALA A 59 24.10 1.70 29.75
C ALA A 59 24.74 2.55 28.65
N MET A 60 25.79 2.03 27.99
CA MET A 60 26.47 2.73 26.89
C MET A 60 25.50 3.10 25.75
N MET A 61 24.58 2.21 25.39
CA MET A 61 23.57 2.49 24.36
C MET A 61 22.60 3.60 24.79
N ARG A 62 22.18 3.62 26.06
CA ARG A 62 21.32 4.69 26.59
C ARG A 62 22.03 6.03 26.59
N GLU A 63 23.26 6.10 27.11
CA GLU A 63 24.07 7.32 27.10
C GLU A 63 24.29 7.85 25.69
N PHE A 64 24.55 6.97 24.73
CA PHE A 64 24.68 7.32 23.32
C PHE A 64 23.39 7.93 22.74
N ILE A 65 22.24 7.33 23.02
CA ILE A 65 20.93 7.85 22.57
C ILE A 65 20.64 9.19 23.24
N ASP A 66 20.88 9.32 24.53
CA ASP A 66 20.62 10.55 25.30
C ASP A 66 21.54 11.71 24.87
N PHE A 67 22.80 11.43 24.52
CA PHE A 67 23.72 12.41 23.95
C PHE A 67 23.14 13.07 22.69
N TYR A 68 22.64 12.29 21.74
CA TYR A 68 22.05 12.84 20.51
C TYR A 68 20.66 13.43 20.75
N LYS A 69 19.85 12.88 21.64
CA LYS A 69 18.57 13.50 22.05
C LYS A 69 18.77 14.92 22.59
N ASN A 70 19.77 15.10 23.44
CA ASN A 70 20.12 16.41 23.99
C ASN A 70 20.59 17.39 22.90
N GLN A 71 21.41 16.94 21.94
CA GLN A 71 21.82 17.78 20.81
C GLN A 71 20.66 18.15 19.87
N ILE A 72 19.76 17.21 19.62
CA ILE A 72 18.56 17.43 18.80
C ILE A 72 17.55 18.33 19.54
N GLY A 73 17.62 18.40 20.87
CA GLY A 73 16.67 19.13 21.71
C GLY A 73 15.35 18.38 21.90
N ARG A 74 15.38 17.04 21.96
CA ARG A 74 14.20 16.19 22.17
C ARG A 74 14.26 15.43 23.48
N SER A 75 13.11 15.29 24.13
CA SER A 75 12.96 14.49 25.36
C SER A 75 12.38 13.10 25.11
N ASP A 76 11.71 12.90 23.98
CA ASP A 76 11.16 11.61 23.56
C ASP A 76 12.23 10.71 22.92
N ASP A 77 12.01 9.39 22.99
CA ASP A 77 12.90 8.40 22.37
C ASP A 77 12.55 8.17 20.88
N PRO A 78 13.56 7.87 20.04
CA PRO A 78 13.32 7.52 18.65
C PRO A 78 12.47 6.25 18.55
N THR A 79 11.47 6.25 17.67
CA THR A 79 10.63 5.07 17.40
C THR A 79 11.42 3.96 16.72
N VAL A 80 12.39 4.33 15.87
CA VAL A 80 13.29 3.40 15.19
C VAL A 80 14.68 4.00 15.16
N ILE A 81 15.68 3.18 15.50
CA ILE A 81 17.10 3.49 15.30
C ILE A 81 17.61 2.59 14.17
N ARG A 82 18.27 3.17 13.17
CA ARG A 82 18.92 2.41 12.10
C ARG A 82 20.39 2.76 12.06
N ILE A 83 21.22 1.75 11.87
CA ILE A 83 22.65 1.91 11.62
C ILE A 83 22.87 1.55 10.15
N ARG A 84 23.45 2.47 9.38
CA ARG A 84 23.76 2.30 7.96
C ARG A 84 25.26 2.40 7.72
N GLY A 85 25.76 1.49 6.89
CA GLY A 85 27.17 1.45 6.52
C GLY A 85 28.09 1.27 7.73
N ALA A 86 29.21 1.98 7.73
CA ALA A 86 30.23 1.87 8.78
C ALA A 86 29.91 2.68 10.05
N SER A 87 29.14 3.78 9.97
CA SER A 87 28.98 4.69 11.10
C SER A 87 27.75 5.61 11.07
N THR A 88 26.91 5.58 10.03
CA THR A 88 25.77 6.50 9.95
C THR A 88 24.59 5.99 10.76
N ILE A 89 23.97 6.88 11.53
CA ILE A 89 22.90 6.54 12.47
C ILE A 89 21.66 7.36 12.14
N GLU A 90 20.52 6.69 11.93
CA GLU A 90 19.24 7.35 11.69
C GLU A 90 18.35 7.21 12.92
N PHE A 91 17.93 8.34 13.49
CA PHE A 91 16.89 8.41 14.52
C PHE A 91 15.57 8.83 13.89
N LEU A 92 14.59 7.91 13.85
CA LEU A 92 13.29 8.13 13.25
C LEU A 92 12.26 8.40 14.34
N TYR A 93 11.65 9.58 14.29
CA TYR A 93 10.59 10.02 15.18
C TYR A 93 9.22 10.05 14.51
N GLY A 94 8.21 9.72 15.30
CA GLY A 94 6.82 9.69 14.88
C GLY A 94 6.48 8.56 13.91
N SER A 95 5.19 8.46 13.60
CA SER A 95 4.67 7.41 12.71
C SER A 95 5.34 7.46 11.33
N HIS A 96 6.00 6.36 10.95
CA HIS A 96 6.68 6.16 9.66
C HIS A 96 7.91 7.07 9.43
N GLY A 97 8.57 7.49 10.51
CA GLY A 97 9.74 8.37 10.43
C GLY A 97 9.36 9.71 9.83
N ARG A 98 8.39 10.36 10.46
CA ARG A 98 7.89 11.69 10.05
C ARG A 98 9.00 12.72 10.16
N THR A 99 9.79 12.63 11.21
CA THR A 99 11.04 13.36 11.36
C THR A 99 12.16 12.34 11.43
N THR A 100 13.21 12.50 10.63
CA THR A 100 14.37 11.61 10.63
C THR A 100 15.63 12.44 10.80
N TYR A 101 16.44 12.12 11.79
CA TYR A 101 17.77 12.70 11.96
C TYR A 101 18.80 11.69 11.46
N ILE A 102 19.58 12.07 10.45
CA ILE A 102 20.68 11.26 9.91
C ILE A 102 21.96 11.86 10.47
N ILE A 103 22.67 11.07 11.27
CA ILE A 103 23.85 11.48 12.01
C ILE A 103 25.05 10.73 11.45
N ASP A 104 26.08 11.47 11.07
CA ASP A 104 27.39 10.92 10.73
C ASP A 104 28.39 11.35 11.81
N PRO A 105 28.67 10.50 12.82
CA PRO A 105 29.58 10.84 13.91
C PRO A 105 31.01 11.07 13.44
N ALA A 106 31.44 10.42 12.35
CA ALA A 106 32.80 10.54 11.83
C ALA A 106 33.02 11.90 11.14
N ARG A 107 31.98 12.42 10.47
CA ARG A 107 32.00 13.75 9.85
C ARG A 107 31.52 14.87 10.77
N GLY A 108 30.89 14.54 11.89
CA GLY A 108 30.28 15.51 12.81
C GLY A 108 29.08 16.23 12.21
N THR A 109 28.38 15.62 11.26
CA THR A 109 27.24 16.23 10.56
C THR A 109 25.92 15.58 10.96
N MET A 110 24.86 16.39 11.02
CA MET A 110 23.49 15.91 11.24
C MET A 110 22.55 16.55 10.22
N GLU A 111 21.78 15.72 9.53
CA GLU A 111 20.71 16.15 8.62
C GLU A 111 19.35 15.86 9.26
N GLN A 112 18.45 16.84 9.25
CA GLN A 112 17.06 16.68 9.66
C GLN A 112 16.15 16.62 8.43
N ILE A 113 15.39 15.54 8.32
CA ILE A 113 14.39 15.34 7.26
C ILE A 113 13.00 15.32 7.89
N ASP A 114 12.21 16.35 7.59
CA ASP A 114 10.80 16.43 7.97
C ASP A 114 9.88 16.10 6.80
N LYS A 115 9.06 15.06 6.98
CA LYS A 115 8.05 14.62 6.03
C LYS A 115 6.71 15.25 6.36
N THR A 116 6.25 16.13 5.49
CA THR A 116 4.90 16.69 5.56
C THR A 116 4.03 16.10 4.44
N PRO A 117 2.85 15.54 4.77
CA PRO A 117 1.96 15.01 3.74
C PRO A 117 1.38 16.15 2.90
N ARG A 118 1.44 16.02 1.57
CA ARG A 118 0.82 16.99 0.66
C ARG A 118 -0.69 16.77 0.57
N GLN A 119 -1.46 17.79 0.96
CA GLN A 119 -2.93 17.76 0.91
C GLN A 119 -3.45 18.49 -0.34
N PRO A 120 -4.59 18.07 -0.94
CA PRO A 120 -5.49 16.99 -0.49
C PRO A 120 -5.08 15.59 -0.94
N TRP A 121 -4.01 15.44 -1.74
CA TRP A 121 -3.63 14.18 -2.38
C TRP A 121 -3.35 13.04 -1.40
N ASN A 122 -2.67 13.32 -0.29
CA ASN A 122 -2.43 12.32 0.75
C ASN A 122 -3.75 11.84 1.40
N TYR A 123 -4.72 12.73 1.59
CA TYR A 123 -6.03 12.35 2.11
C TYR A 123 -6.79 11.45 1.14
N LEU A 124 -6.84 11.79 -0.15
CA LEU A 124 -7.46 10.96 -1.19
C LEU A 124 -6.81 9.57 -1.28
N ASN A 125 -5.47 9.51 -1.20
CA ASN A 125 -4.74 8.25 -1.20
C ASN A 125 -5.07 7.39 0.03
N ARG A 126 -5.27 8.00 1.21
CA ARG A 126 -5.69 7.28 2.41
C ARG A 126 -7.10 6.72 2.30
N LEU A 127 -8.04 7.48 1.73
CA LEU A 127 -9.40 7.00 1.46
C LEU A 127 -9.38 5.81 0.50
N HIS A 128 -8.62 5.91 -0.59
CA HIS A 128 -8.48 4.83 -1.57
C HIS A 128 -7.88 3.55 -0.97
N LYS A 129 -6.83 3.68 -0.14
CA LYS A 129 -6.19 2.53 0.54
C LYS A 129 -6.95 2.01 1.76
N VAL A 130 -8.04 2.68 2.16
CA VAL A 130 -8.76 2.42 3.42
C VAL A 130 -7.79 2.44 4.63
N PHE A 131 -6.70 3.21 4.55
CA PHE A 131 -5.60 3.14 5.51
C PHE A 131 -5.79 4.12 6.68
N LYS A 132 -5.85 3.57 7.91
CA LYS A 132 -6.15 4.35 9.13
C LYS A 132 -7.41 5.21 8.92
N THR A 133 -8.41 4.64 8.26
CA THR A 133 -9.73 5.25 8.05
C THR A 133 -10.71 4.70 9.08
N SER A 134 -11.87 5.33 9.23
CA SER A 134 -12.90 4.87 10.17
C SER A 134 -13.54 3.56 9.70
N THR A 135 -14.10 2.80 10.64
CA THR A 135 -14.88 1.58 10.32
C THR A 135 -16.03 1.87 9.35
N ALA A 136 -16.67 3.04 9.45
CA ALA A 136 -17.72 3.44 8.52
C ALA A 136 -17.22 3.52 7.06
N TRP A 137 -16.02 4.09 6.84
CA TRP A 137 -15.44 4.16 5.50
C TRP A 137 -15.06 2.78 4.97
N LEU A 138 -14.57 1.89 5.84
CA LEU A 138 -14.30 0.50 5.47
C LEU A 138 -15.56 -0.21 4.96
N VAL A 139 -16.70 -0.05 5.66
CA VAL A 139 -17.99 -0.63 5.24
C VAL A 139 -18.43 -0.07 3.88
N VAL A 140 -18.29 1.24 3.67
CA VAL A 140 -18.62 1.87 2.37
C VAL A 140 -17.73 1.32 1.25
N ALA A 141 -16.43 1.18 1.50
CA ALA A 141 -15.48 0.66 0.53
C ALA A 141 -15.78 -0.81 0.18
N ASP A 142 -16.07 -1.65 1.16
CA ASP A 142 -16.44 -3.05 0.94
C ASP A 142 -17.76 -3.16 0.16
N PHE A 143 -18.77 -2.35 0.50
CA PHE A 143 -20.04 -2.32 -0.22
C PHE A 143 -19.84 -1.92 -1.69
N ALA A 144 -19.06 -0.87 -1.95
CA ALA A 144 -18.72 -0.44 -3.31
C ALA A 144 -18.01 -1.56 -4.08
N CYS A 145 -17.05 -2.23 -3.44
CA CYS A 145 -16.29 -3.32 -4.01
C CYS A 145 -17.19 -4.52 -4.39
N VAL A 146 -18.05 -4.97 -3.48
CA VAL A 146 -19.02 -6.05 -3.74
C VAL A 146 -19.98 -5.67 -4.86
N THR A 147 -20.45 -4.42 -4.88
CA THR A 147 -21.36 -3.92 -5.92
C THR A 147 -20.68 -3.93 -7.30
N ILE A 148 -19.45 -3.43 -7.40
CA ILE A 148 -18.68 -3.45 -8.65
C ILE A 148 -18.44 -4.88 -9.12
N LEU A 149 -18.11 -5.79 -8.21
CA LEU A 149 -17.92 -7.20 -8.51
C LEU A 149 -19.21 -7.82 -9.07
N LEU A 150 -20.35 -7.61 -8.41
CA LEU A 150 -21.65 -8.12 -8.85
C LEU A 150 -22.04 -7.59 -10.22
N VAL A 151 -21.93 -6.27 -10.46
CA VAL A 151 -22.25 -5.66 -11.76
C VAL A 151 -21.32 -6.18 -12.86
N THR A 152 -20.04 -6.36 -12.56
CA THR A 152 -19.06 -6.89 -13.52
C THR A 152 -19.39 -8.34 -13.89
N LEU A 153 -19.62 -9.20 -12.90
CA LEU A 153 -19.96 -10.61 -13.12
C LEU A 153 -21.28 -10.77 -13.87
N THR A 154 -22.33 -10.09 -13.42
CA THR A 154 -23.64 -10.12 -14.11
C THR A 154 -23.55 -9.58 -15.53
N GLY A 155 -22.76 -8.53 -15.77
CA GLY A 155 -22.45 -8.02 -17.10
C GLY A 155 -21.83 -9.09 -18.00
N LEU A 156 -20.85 -9.85 -17.49
CA LEU A 156 -20.25 -10.96 -18.23
C LEU A 156 -21.28 -12.06 -18.56
N PHE A 157 -22.24 -12.36 -17.68
CA PHE A 157 -23.26 -13.38 -17.97
C PHE A 157 -24.33 -12.92 -18.97
N ILE A 158 -24.71 -11.64 -18.96
CA ILE A 158 -25.79 -11.11 -19.81
C ILE A 158 -25.32 -10.87 -21.25
N LEU A 159 -24.03 -10.62 -21.47
CA LEU A 159 -23.53 -10.24 -22.77
C LEU A 159 -23.56 -11.41 -23.77
N ARG A 160 -24.10 -11.15 -24.97
CA ARG A 160 -23.91 -12.03 -26.12
C ARG A 160 -22.51 -11.86 -26.68
N TYR A 161 -21.66 -12.87 -26.52
CA TYR A 161 -20.26 -12.84 -26.94
C TYR A 161 -20.08 -12.98 -28.45
N ARG A 162 -19.08 -12.27 -28.98
CA ARG A 162 -18.51 -12.37 -30.33
C ARG A 162 -17.08 -12.92 -30.22
N PRO A 163 -16.48 -13.44 -31.31
CA PRO A 163 -15.12 -13.99 -31.26
C PRO A 163 -14.08 -13.03 -30.66
N LEU A 164 -14.14 -11.74 -31.01
CA LEU A 164 -13.25 -10.71 -30.46
C LEU A 164 -13.44 -10.50 -28.95
N ASP A 165 -14.66 -10.68 -28.44
CA ASP A 165 -14.97 -10.46 -27.03
C ASP A 165 -14.26 -11.49 -26.13
N TRP A 166 -14.16 -12.75 -26.58
CA TRP A 166 -13.40 -13.80 -25.89
C TRP A 166 -11.92 -13.46 -25.82
N LEU A 167 -11.35 -12.96 -26.91
CA LEU A 167 -9.95 -12.52 -26.93
C LEU A 167 -9.70 -11.38 -25.93
N LEU A 168 -10.65 -10.46 -25.77
CA LEU A 168 -10.52 -9.36 -24.82
C LEU A 168 -10.63 -9.81 -23.36
N VAL A 169 -11.59 -10.69 -23.03
CA VAL A 169 -11.73 -11.24 -21.68
C VAL A 169 -10.50 -12.08 -21.30
N ILE A 170 -10.07 -12.97 -22.20
CA ILE A 170 -8.89 -13.82 -21.99
C ILE A 170 -7.62 -12.96 -21.94
N GLY A 171 -7.48 -11.97 -22.82
CA GLY A 171 -6.33 -11.07 -22.84
C GLY A 171 -6.19 -10.27 -21.54
N GLY A 172 -7.30 -9.78 -20.98
CA GLY A 172 -7.31 -9.13 -19.67
C GLY A 172 -6.88 -10.08 -18.53
N ALA A 173 -7.36 -11.32 -18.55
CA ALA A 173 -6.97 -12.34 -17.58
C ALA A 173 -5.49 -12.78 -17.73
N LEU A 174 -4.99 -12.89 -18.95
CA LEU A 174 -3.58 -13.21 -19.22
C LEU A 174 -2.65 -12.09 -18.76
N LEU A 175 -3.07 -10.81 -18.86
CA LEU A 175 -2.30 -9.69 -18.33
C LEU A 175 -2.14 -9.77 -16.81
N LEU A 176 -3.19 -10.19 -16.10
CA LEU A 176 -3.09 -10.49 -14.66
C LEU A 176 -2.10 -11.62 -14.38
N ALA A 177 -2.18 -12.72 -15.13
CA ALA A 177 -1.26 -13.84 -14.99
C ALA A 177 0.19 -13.43 -15.27
N ALA A 178 0.43 -12.63 -16.31
CA ALA A 178 1.75 -12.08 -16.63
C ALA A 178 2.27 -11.17 -15.50
N GLY A 179 1.40 -10.38 -14.87
CA GLY A 179 1.75 -9.56 -13.71
C GLY A 179 2.32 -10.36 -12.55
N VAL A 180 1.88 -11.60 -12.34
CA VAL A 180 2.43 -12.49 -11.30
C VAL A 180 3.90 -12.85 -11.57
N PHE A 181 4.29 -12.99 -12.85
CA PHE A 181 5.67 -13.32 -13.21
C PHE A 181 6.61 -12.10 -13.25
N LEU A 182 6.03 -10.89 -13.26
CA LEU A 182 6.78 -9.62 -13.32
C LEU A 182 6.92 -8.94 -11.95
N ALA A 183 6.19 -9.41 -10.93
CA ALA A 183 6.19 -8.88 -9.56
C ALA A 183 7.28 -9.54 -8.70
#